data_AF-F8NK21-F1
#
_entry.id   AF-F8NK21-F1
#
_cell.length_a   1.000
_cell.length_b   1.000
_cell.length_c   1.000
_cell.angle_alpha   90.00
_cell.angle_beta   90.00
_cell.angle_gamma   90.00
#
_symmetry.space_group_name_H-M   'P 1'
#
loop_
_entity.id
_entity.type
_entity.pdbx_description
1 polymer ?
#
loop_
_entity_poly.entity_id
_entity_poly.type
_entity_poly.pdbx_seq_one_letter_code
_entity_poly.pdbx_strand_id
1 'polypeptide(L)'
;MLVVDAMHEIELGVWKAIFTHIVRILYASVEGSQAVAKLDARFREIPAFGQSTIRRFSNNASEMKKLATRDLEDLLQCAIPGIEGLLPSPHNQNITRLIFRLAQWHALAKLRMHRESTLAMLNDATVTLGKELRNFCNVTCTAFATKELPRETSSRMQRAKHNALGEIIQTKEYKYHAGRNSTFQPTRSMHWVIM
;
A
#
# COMPACT_ATOMS: atom_id res chain seq x y z
N MET A 1 12.04 17.40 17.74
CA MET A 1 10.69 16.95 17.35
C MET A 1 10.60 17.05 15.84
N LEU A 2 10.81 15.96 15.10
CA LEU A 2 10.60 15.94 13.66
C LEU A 2 9.10 16.08 13.45
N VAL A 3 8.67 17.25 12.97
CA VAL A 3 7.30 17.47 12.51
C VAL A 3 7.04 16.38 11.47
N VAL A 4 6.09 15.51 11.76
CA VAL A 4 5.61 14.53 10.81
C VAL A 4 5.08 15.32 9.63
N ASP A 5 5.78 15.24 8.51
CA ASP A 5 5.38 15.94 7.31
C ASP A 5 4.17 15.20 6.72
N ALA A 6 2.99 15.79 6.88
CA ALA A 6 1.73 15.23 6.39
C ALA A 6 1.76 14.99 4.87
N MET A 7 2.55 15.77 4.12
CA MET A 7 2.79 15.48 2.71
C MET A 7 3.55 14.16 2.55
N HIS A 8 4.54 13.89 3.38
CA HIS A 8 5.33 12.66 3.32
C HIS A 8 4.47 11.42 3.58
N GLU A 9 3.53 11.48 4.53
CA GLU A 9 2.58 10.38 4.80
C GLU A 9 1.56 10.17 3.68
N ILE A 10 1.05 11.26 3.09
CA ILE A 10 0.14 11.21 1.94
C ILE A 10 0.88 10.67 0.70
N GLU A 11 2.08 11.18 0.42
CA GLU A 11 2.96 10.75 -0.67
C GLU A 11 3.31 9.27 -0.54
N LEU A 12 3.75 8.82 0.64
CA LEU A 12 4.11 7.44 0.91
C LEU A 12 2.92 6.48 0.83
N GLY A 13 1.78 6.88 1.39
CA GLY A 13 0.62 6.02 1.53
C GLY A 13 -0.16 5.90 0.22
N VAL A 14 -0.53 7.03 -0.36
CA VAL A 14 -1.43 7.08 -1.52
C VAL A 14 -0.75 6.55 -2.76
N TRP A 15 0.47 7.02 -3.08
CA TRP A 15 1.17 6.54 -4.26
C TRP A 15 1.47 5.05 -4.19
N LYS A 16 1.98 4.57 -3.04
CA LYS A 16 2.27 3.15 -2.85
C LYS A 16 1.00 2.30 -3.00
N ALA A 17 -0.14 2.74 -2.48
CA ALA A 17 -1.40 2.04 -2.63
C ALA A 17 -1.84 1.97 -4.11
N ILE A 18 -1.76 3.10 -4.83
CA ILE A 18 -2.09 3.18 -6.25
C ILE A 18 -1.16 2.25 -7.06
N PHE A 19 0.15 2.36 -6.88
CA PHE A 19 1.12 1.55 -7.61
C PHE A 19 0.96 0.06 -7.30
N THR A 20 0.72 -0.31 -6.04
CA THR A 20 0.39 -1.69 -5.67
C THR A 20 -0.81 -2.20 -6.45
N HIS A 21 -1.86 -1.37 -6.58
CA HIS A 21 -3.06 -1.75 -7.30
C HIS A 21 -2.84 -1.85 -8.81
N ILE A 22 -2.01 -0.97 -9.40
CA ILE A 22 -1.59 -1.08 -10.79
C ILE A 22 -0.85 -2.40 -11.03
N VAL A 23 0.08 -2.79 -10.15
CA VAL A 23 0.78 -4.08 -10.26
C VAL A 23 -0.20 -5.26 -10.18
N ARG A 24 -1.20 -5.20 -9.29
CA ARG A 24 -2.27 -6.22 -9.23
C ARG A 24 -3.09 -6.28 -10.52
N ILE A 25 -3.39 -5.13 -11.14
CA ILE A 25 -4.08 -5.06 -12.44
C ILE A 25 -3.22 -5.70 -13.53
N LEU A 26 -1.92 -5.45 -13.56
CA LEU A 26 -1.01 -6.08 -14.52
C LEU A 26 -1.00 -7.60 -14.38
N TYR A 27 -0.96 -8.13 -13.16
CA TYR A 27 -1.11 -9.58 -12.92
C TYR A 27 -2.47 -10.15 -13.36
N ALA A 28 -3.54 -9.36 -13.24
CA ALA A 28 -4.89 -9.76 -13.64
C ALA A 28 -5.18 -9.53 -15.14
N SER A 29 -4.29 -8.85 -15.85
CA SER A 29 -4.39 -8.61 -17.29
C SER A 29 -4.16 -9.90 -18.08
N VAL A 30 -4.50 -9.88 -19.38
CA VAL A 30 -4.29 -11.01 -20.30
C VAL A 30 -2.82 -11.44 -20.36
N GLU A 31 -1.88 -10.49 -20.31
CA GLU A 31 -0.45 -10.77 -20.31
C GLU A 31 0.08 -11.25 -18.94
N GLY A 32 -0.64 -10.92 -17.86
CA GLY A 32 -0.34 -11.35 -16.50
C GLY A 32 1.12 -11.07 -16.09
N SER A 33 1.83 -12.13 -15.70
CA SER A 33 3.23 -12.07 -15.26
C SER A 33 4.18 -11.47 -16.31
N GLN A 34 3.86 -11.59 -17.61
CA GLN A 34 4.69 -11.01 -18.67
C GLN A 34 4.62 -9.48 -18.66
N ALA A 35 3.44 -8.90 -18.40
CA ALA A 35 3.31 -7.44 -18.28
C ALA A 35 4.09 -6.90 -17.09
N VAL A 36 4.12 -7.64 -15.97
CA VAL A 36 4.93 -7.29 -14.79
C VAL A 36 6.43 -7.40 -15.08
N ALA A 37 6.87 -8.44 -15.79
CA ALA A 37 8.27 -8.57 -16.19
C ALA A 37 8.71 -7.44 -17.13
N LYS A 38 7.84 -7.03 -18.07
CA LYS A 38 8.06 -5.86 -18.93
C LYS A 38 8.14 -4.56 -18.14
N LEU A 39 7.26 -4.36 -17.15
CA LEU A 39 7.32 -3.22 -16.24
C LEU A 39 8.68 -3.13 -15.56
N ASP A 40 9.13 -4.24 -14.94
CA ASP A 40 10.40 -4.29 -14.23
C ASP A 40 11.61 -4.09 -15.16
N ALA A 41 11.57 -4.65 -16.37
CA ALA A 41 12.60 -4.42 -17.39
C ALA A 41 12.69 -2.94 -17.75
N ARG A 42 11.56 -2.29 -18.05
CA ARG A 42 11.51 -0.86 -18.42
C ARG A 42 12.05 0.03 -17.31
N PHE A 43 11.68 -0.22 -16.04
CA PHE A 43 12.23 0.56 -14.93
C PHE A 43 13.75 0.43 -14.80
N ARG A 44 14.32 -0.75 -15.05
CA ARG A 44 15.79 -0.95 -15.03
C ARG A 44 16.51 -0.26 -16.18
N GLU A 45 15.83 -0.05 -17.30
CA GLU A 45 16.34 0.66 -18.48
C GLU A 45 16.38 2.19 -18.26
N ILE A 46 15.65 2.71 -17.26
CA ILE A 46 15.66 4.14 -16.95
C ILE A 46 17.06 4.53 -16.43
N PRO A 47 17.79 5.40 -17.15
CA PRO A 47 19.10 5.84 -16.70
C PRO A 47 18.97 6.72 -15.46
N ALA A 48 20.01 6.73 -14.63
CA ALA A 48 20.09 7.72 -13.56
C ALA A 48 20.11 9.13 -14.17
N PHE A 49 19.40 10.07 -13.54
CA PHE A 49 19.30 11.45 -14.02
C PHE A 49 19.58 12.46 -12.92
N GLY A 50 20.29 13.53 -13.27
CA GLY A 50 20.72 14.57 -12.33
C GLY A 50 21.78 14.10 -11.33
N GLN A 51 22.26 15.03 -10.50
CA GLN A 51 23.16 14.73 -9.39
C GLN A 51 22.35 14.07 -8.25
N SER A 52 21.99 12.79 -8.44
CA SER A 52 21.19 11.97 -7.52
C SER A 52 19.68 12.24 -7.49
N THR A 53 19.12 12.91 -8.50
CA THR A 53 17.68 13.24 -8.55
C THR A 53 16.83 12.01 -8.87
N ILE A 54 17.21 11.24 -9.90
CA ILE A 54 16.61 9.94 -10.22
C ILE A 54 17.72 8.90 -10.14
N ARG A 55 17.54 7.90 -9.27
CA ARG A 55 18.51 6.83 -9.08
C ARG A 55 18.21 5.64 -9.98
N ARG A 56 19.23 4.79 -10.18
CA ARG A 56 19.06 3.54 -10.90
C ARG A 56 18.15 2.58 -10.14
N PHE A 57 17.11 2.09 -10.81
CA PHE A 57 16.24 1.02 -10.29
C PHE A 57 16.95 -0.33 -10.37
N SER A 58 17.61 -0.75 -9.28
CA SER A 58 18.35 -2.03 -9.23
C SER A 58 17.47 -3.24 -8.93
N ASN A 59 16.37 -3.04 -8.19
CA ASN A 59 15.41 -4.07 -7.84
C ASN A 59 14.17 -4.00 -8.75
N ASN A 60 13.36 -5.06 -8.73
CA ASN A 60 12.05 -5.04 -9.36
C ASN A 60 11.18 -3.95 -8.74
N ALA A 61 10.68 -3.05 -9.58
CA ALA A 61 9.75 -2.00 -9.20
C ALA A 61 8.45 -2.62 -8.66
N SER A 62 7.98 -3.70 -9.29
CA SER A 62 6.77 -4.44 -8.92
C SER A 62 6.79 -5.00 -7.49
N GLU A 63 7.96 -5.36 -6.97
CA GLU A 63 8.11 -5.93 -5.63
C GLU A 63 7.98 -4.89 -4.51
N MET A 64 8.29 -3.63 -4.81
CA MET A 64 8.33 -2.52 -3.86
C MET A 64 9.05 -2.89 -2.56
N LYS A 65 10.21 -3.55 -2.68
CA LYS A 65 10.97 -4.07 -1.55
C LYS A 65 11.98 -3.05 -1.06
N LYS A 66 12.01 -2.83 0.27
CA LYS A 66 12.95 -1.92 0.95
C LYS A 66 12.93 -0.48 0.39
N LEU A 67 11.80 -0.01 -0.10
CA LEU A 67 11.68 1.36 -0.60
C LEU A 67 11.72 2.34 0.57
N ALA A 68 12.73 3.20 0.59
CA ALA A 68 12.68 4.44 1.34
C ALA A 68 11.78 5.44 0.60
N THR A 69 11.41 6.55 1.24
CA THR A 69 10.50 7.53 0.61
C THR A 69 11.02 8.08 -0.70
N ARG A 70 12.34 8.31 -0.78
CA ARG A 70 12.98 8.79 -2.02
C ARG A 70 12.81 7.80 -3.17
N ASP A 71 12.86 6.50 -2.88
CA ASP A 71 12.70 5.48 -3.93
C ASP A 71 11.26 5.42 -4.45
N LEU A 72 10.27 5.72 -3.59
CA LEU A 72 8.86 5.85 -4.01
C LEU A 72 8.61 7.11 -4.83
N GLU A 73 9.29 8.21 -4.50
CA GLU A 73 9.27 9.44 -5.29
C GLU A 73 9.88 9.23 -6.68
N ASP A 74 11.07 8.64 -6.77
CA ASP A 74 11.70 8.29 -8.04
C ASP A 74 10.78 7.38 -8.88
N LEU A 75 10.11 6.42 -8.22
CA LEU A 75 9.12 5.54 -8.85
C LEU A 75 7.94 6.32 -9.43
N LEU A 76 7.40 7.32 -8.71
CA LEU A 76 6.30 8.16 -9.22
C LEU A 76 6.74 8.98 -10.42
N GLN A 77 7.90 9.64 -10.33
CA GLN A 77 8.43 10.47 -11.41
C GLN A 77 8.68 9.66 -12.69
N CYS A 78 9.01 8.38 -12.55
CA CYS A 78 9.33 7.47 -13.65
C CYS A 78 8.19 6.51 -14.03
N ALA A 79 7.00 6.65 -13.44
CA ALA A 79 5.95 5.64 -13.58
C ALA A 79 5.34 5.55 -14.98
N ILE A 80 5.14 6.69 -15.65
CA ILE A 80 4.52 6.75 -16.99
C ILE A 80 5.31 5.91 -18.01
N PRO A 81 6.62 6.12 -18.24
CA PRO A 81 7.37 5.33 -19.22
C PRO A 81 7.42 3.83 -18.87
N GLY A 82 7.36 3.47 -17.58
CA GLY A 82 7.26 2.08 -17.17
C GLY A 82 5.92 1.43 -17.58
N ILE A 83 4.81 2.14 -17.38
CA ILE A 83 3.45 1.58 -17.48
C ILE A 83 2.83 1.74 -18.86
N GLU A 84 3.21 2.78 -19.61
CA GLU A 84 2.56 3.14 -20.86
C GLU A 84 2.57 1.98 -21.89
N GLY A 85 1.39 1.63 -22.37
CA GLY A 85 1.19 0.56 -23.36
C GLY A 85 1.22 -0.85 -22.79
N LEU A 86 1.27 -1.04 -21.47
CA LEU A 86 1.17 -2.37 -20.85
C LEU A 86 -0.28 -2.86 -20.72
N LEU A 87 -1.26 -1.99 -20.91
CA LEU A 87 -2.68 -2.31 -20.78
C LEU A 87 -3.44 -1.84 -22.02
N PRO A 88 -4.57 -2.48 -22.36
CA PRO A 88 -5.42 -2.00 -23.44
C PRO A 88 -6.09 -0.66 -23.07
N SER A 89 -6.47 0.08 -24.11
CA SER A 89 -7.38 1.22 -23.96
C SER A 89 -8.76 0.73 -23.49
N PRO A 90 -9.48 1.46 -22.61
CA PRO A 90 -9.16 2.79 -22.07
C PRO A 90 -8.29 2.79 -20.80
N HIS A 91 -8.01 1.61 -20.24
CA HIS A 91 -7.40 1.50 -18.91
C HIS A 91 -5.98 2.06 -18.85
N ASN A 92 -5.17 1.86 -19.89
CA ASN A 92 -3.84 2.47 -19.97
C ASN A 92 -3.91 4.00 -19.89
N GLN A 93 -4.79 4.62 -20.67
CA GLN A 93 -4.98 6.07 -20.70
C GLN A 93 -5.48 6.61 -19.35
N ASN A 94 -6.41 5.90 -18.71
CA ASN A 94 -6.90 6.27 -17.38
C ASN A 94 -5.78 6.21 -16.34
N ILE A 95 -4.94 5.18 -16.36
CA ILE A 95 -3.84 5.01 -15.41
C ILE A 95 -2.74 6.04 -15.65
N THR A 96 -2.30 6.25 -16.90
CA THR A 96 -1.26 7.25 -17.20
C THR A 96 -1.76 8.66 -16.88
N ARG A 97 -3.03 8.97 -17.14
CA ARG A 97 -3.65 10.24 -16.73
C ARG A 97 -3.67 10.41 -15.21
N LEU A 98 -4.04 9.36 -14.46
CA LEU A 98 -4.01 9.39 -12.99
C LEU A 98 -2.59 9.66 -12.47
N ILE A 99 -1.59 8.94 -12.99
CA ILE A 99 -0.18 9.12 -12.59
C ILE A 99 0.28 10.54 -12.88
N PHE A 100 -0.03 11.07 -14.06
CA PHE A 100 0.30 12.45 -14.42
C PHE A 100 -0.31 13.46 -13.45
N ARG A 101 -1.60 13.32 -13.11
CA ARG A 101 -2.26 14.22 -12.14
C ARG A 101 -1.68 14.09 -10.75
N LEU A 102 -1.30 12.89 -10.33
CA LEU A 102 -0.64 12.67 -9.05
C LEU A 102 0.74 13.33 -9.01
N ALA A 103 1.55 13.18 -10.06
CA ALA A 103 2.85 13.83 -10.18
C ALA A 103 2.73 15.38 -10.25
N GLN A 104 1.71 15.90 -10.94
CA GLN A 104 1.41 17.33 -10.97
C GLN A 104 1.07 17.86 -9.56
N TRP A 105 0.16 17.18 -8.85
CA TRP A 105 -0.21 17.54 -7.49
C TRP A 105 1.01 17.51 -6.56
N HIS A 106 1.82 16.46 -6.67
CA HIS A 106 3.05 16.29 -5.90
C HIS A 106 4.06 17.43 -6.13
N ALA A 107 4.31 17.78 -7.39
CA ALA A 107 5.20 18.88 -7.74
C ALA A 107 4.71 20.22 -7.18
N LEU A 108 3.40 20.48 -7.24
CA LEU A 108 2.79 21.69 -6.68
C LEU A 108 2.89 21.74 -5.16
N ALA A 109 2.65 20.61 -4.49
CA ALA A 109 2.74 20.51 -3.04
C ALA A 109 4.17 20.73 -2.55
N LYS A 110 5.19 20.30 -3.30
CA LYS A 110 6.62 20.44 -2.95
C LYS A 110 7.25 21.80 -3.26
N LEU A 111 6.49 22.78 -3.75
CA LEU A 111 7.05 24.10 -4.02
C LEU A 111 7.56 24.75 -2.72
N ARG A 112 8.82 25.19 -2.72
CA ARG A 112 9.43 25.86 -1.55
C ARG A 112 8.79 27.21 -1.21
N MET A 113 8.07 27.79 -2.16
CA MET A 113 7.38 29.06 -2.00
C MET A 113 6.01 28.95 -2.66
N HIS A 114 4.97 29.13 -1.84
CA HIS A 114 3.61 29.23 -2.32
C HIS A 114 3.21 30.69 -2.50
N ARG A 115 2.45 30.95 -3.56
CA ARG A 115 1.74 32.21 -3.83
C ARG A 115 0.25 31.88 -3.98
N GLU A 116 -0.61 32.87 -3.94
CA GLU A 116 -2.06 32.67 -4.13
C GLU A 116 -2.36 31.87 -5.41
N SER A 117 -1.63 32.15 -6.49
CA SER A 117 -1.76 31.42 -7.76
C SER A 117 -1.39 29.94 -7.64
N THR A 118 -0.27 29.60 -6.97
CA THR A 118 0.15 28.20 -6.83
C THR A 118 -0.70 27.43 -5.83
N LEU A 119 -1.25 28.11 -4.81
CA LEU A 119 -2.26 27.53 -3.91
C LEU A 119 -3.57 27.23 -4.65
N ALA A 120 -4.02 28.15 -5.51
CA ALA A 120 -5.19 27.92 -6.36
C ALA A 120 -4.97 26.72 -7.30
N MET A 121 -3.78 26.62 -7.91
CA MET A 121 -3.41 25.47 -8.74
C MET A 121 -3.37 24.16 -7.94
N LEU A 122 -2.83 24.18 -6.71
CA LEU A 122 -2.78 23.00 -5.85
C LEU A 122 -4.20 22.54 -5.46
N ASN A 123 -5.11 23.47 -5.16
CA ASN A 123 -6.50 23.16 -4.87
C ASN A 123 -7.20 22.52 -6.08
N ASP A 124 -7.04 23.10 -7.27
CA ASP A 124 -7.59 22.54 -8.51
C ASP A 124 -7.01 21.15 -8.83
N ALA A 125 -5.69 20.99 -8.69
CA ALA A 125 -5.01 19.70 -8.85
C ALA A 125 -5.54 18.65 -7.86
N THR A 126 -5.84 19.04 -6.61
CA THR A 126 -6.39 18.15 -5.58
C THR A 126 -7.80 17.67 -5.97
N VAL A 127 -8.67 18.57 -6.41
CA VAL A 127 -10.02 18.23 -6.87
C VAL A 127 -9.97 17.31 -8.09
N THR A 128 -9.11 17.64 -9.05
CA THR A 128 -8.91 16.86 -10.28
C THR A 128 -8.35 15.47 -9.99
N LEU A 129 -7.33 15.37 -9.14
CA LEU A 129 -6.78 14.09 -8.69
C LEU A 129 -7.85 13.22 -8.01
N GLY A 130 -8.69 13.81 -7.16
CA GLY A 130 -9.81 13.09 -6.54
C GLY A 130 -10.84 12.56 -7.55
N LYS A 131 -11.08 13.27 -8.65
CA LYS A 131 -11.93 12.78 -9.75
C LYS A 131 -11.27 11.59 -10.47
N GLU A 132 -9.99 11.70 -10.81
CA GLU A 132 -9.26 10.60 -11.47
C GLU A 132 -9.13 9.37 -10.57
N LEU A 133 -8.95 9.52 -9.26
CA LEU A 133 -8.93 8.40 -8.31
C LEU A 133 -10.27 7.67 -8.25
N ARG A 134 -11.39 8.40 -8.24
CA ARG A 134 -12.73 7.81 -8.30
C ARG A 134 -12.96 7.09 -9.62
N ASN A 135 -12.51 7.68 -10.74
CA ASN A 135 -12.59 7.02 -12.04
C ASN A 135 -11.74 5.74 -12.08
N PHE A 136 -10.51 5.79 -11.55
CA PHE A 136 -9.64 4.62 -11.44
C PHE A 136 -10.32 3.52 -10.62
N CYS A 137 -10.86 3.84 -9.45
CA CYS A 137 -11.56 2.88 -8.59
C CYS A 137 -12.80 2.28 -9.26
N ASN A 138 -13.69 3.14 -9.80
CA ASN A 138 -15.02 2.72 -10.24
C ASN A 138 -15.03 2.11 -11.65
N VAL A 139 -14.05 2.43 -12.49
CA VAL A 139 -14.01 2.00 -13.90
C VAL A 139 -12.84 1.08 -14.17
N THR A 140 -11.63 1.46 -13.74
CA THR A 140 -10.44 0.65 -14.03
C THR A 140 -10.34 -0.55 -13.10
N CYS A 141 -10.42 -0.36 -11.77
CA CYS A 141 -10.26 -1.46 -10.83
C CYS A 141 -11.39 -2.49 -10.94
N THR A 142 -12.60 -2.07 -11.26
CA THR A 142 -13.77 -2.94 -11.45
C THR A 142 -13.67 -3.81 -12.70
N ALA A 143 -12.89 -3.41 -13.70
CA ALA A 143 -12.69 -4.16 -14.94
C ALA A 143 -11.75 -5.36 -14.78
N PHE A 144 -10.95 -5.41 -13.71
CA PHE A 144 -9.97 -6.48 -13.48
C PHE A 144 -10.28 -7.22 -12.18
N ALA A 145 -10.37 -8.55 -12.27
CA ALA A 145 -10.50 -9.43 -11.10
C ALA A 145 -9.17 -9.54 -10.35
N THR A 146 -8.77 -8.45 -9.67
CA THR A 146 -7.50 -8.38 -8.96
C THR A 146 -7.50 -9.30 -7.73
N LYS A 147 -6.37 -9.95 -7.48
CA LYS A 147 -6.11 -10.75 -6.28
C LYS A 147 -4.98 -10.12 -5.48
N GLU A 148 -4.87 -10.52 -4.21
CA GLU A 148 -3.70 -10.18 -3.40
C GLU A 148 -2.41 -10.64 -4.10
N LEU A 149 -1.39 -9.79 -4.07
CA LEU A 149 -0.07 -10.15 -4.58
C LEU A 149 0.47 -11.32 -3.74
N PRO A 150 1.33 -12.21 -4.28
CA PRO A 150 1.90 -13.34 -3.54
C PRO A 150 2.51 -12.95 -2.19
N ARG A 151 3.09 -11.75 -2.10
CA ARG A 151 3.64 -11.17 -0.87
C ARG A 151 2.58 -10.77 0.16
N GLU A 152 1.45 -10.25 -0.28
CA GLU A 152 0.35 -9.87 0.60
C GLU A 152 -0.28 -11.13 1.19
N THR A 153 -0.50 -12.15 0.34
CA THR A 153 -0.96 -13.47 0.75
C THR A 153 -0.03 -14.10 1.79
N SER A 154 1.29 -14.09 1.56
CA SER A 154 2.26 -14.65 2.51
C SER A 154 2.31 -13.86 3.83
N SER A 155 2.23 -12.53 3.76
CA SER A 155 2.16 -11.67 4.95
C SER A 155 0.90 -11.92 5.78
N ARG A 156 -0.26 -12.08 5.11
CA ARG A 156 -1.53 -12.44 5.77
C ARG A 156 -1.44 -13.81 6.42
N MET A 157 -0.89 -14.81 5.73
CA MET A 157 -0.68 -16.15 6.30
C MET A 157 0.24 -16.11 7.52
N GLN A 158 1.30 -15.29 7.52
CA GLN A 158 2.17 -15.12 8.68
C GLN A 158 1.45 -14.46 9.87
N ARG A 159 0.65 -13.42 9.63
CA ARG A 159 -0.17 -12.79 10.68
C ARG A 159 -1.21 -13.76 11.24
N ALA A 160 -1.87 -14.55 10.38
CA ALA A 160 -2.81 -15.57 10.81
C ALA A 160 -2.13 -16.64 11.68
N LYS A 161 -0.92 -17.08 11.30
CA LYS A 161 -0.11 -17.99 12.13
C LYS A 161 0.25 -17.37 13.49
N HIS A 162 0.65 -16.10 13.51
CA HIS A 162 0.98 -15.39 14.74
C HIS A 162 -0.24 -15.22 15.67
N ASN A 163 -1.40 -14.87 15.11
CA ASN A 163 -2.65 -14.74 15.87
C ASN A 163 -3.11 -16.11 16.41
N ALA A 164 -3.05 -17.17 15.59
CA ALA A 164 -3.37 -18.52 16.04
C ALA A 164 -2.42 -19.01 17.14
N LEU A 165 -1.12 -18.68 17.07
CA LEU A 165 -0.17 -18.95 18.15
C LEU A 165 -0.51 -18.18 19.43
N GLY A 166 -0.93 -16.91 19.32
CA GLY A 166 -1.41 -16.11 20.44
C GLY A 166 -2.66 -16.70 21.12
N GLU A 167 -3.63 -17.16 20.34
CA GLU A 167 -4.84 -17.85 20.85
C GLU A 167 -4.51 -19.19 21.53
N ILE A 168 -3.56 -19.95 20.99
CA ILE A 168 -3.09 -21.21 21.60
C ILE A 168 -2.37 -20.95 22.93
N ILE A 169 -1.58 -19.88 23.03
CA ILE A 169 -0.89 -19.49 24.28
C ILE A 169 -1.91 -19.04 25.32
N GLN A 170 -2.86 -18.17 24.95
CA GLN A 170 -3.94 -17.75 25.84
C GLN A 170 -4.76 -18.94 26.33
N THR A 171 -5.19 -19.84 25.45
CA THR A 171 -5.97 -21.03 25.87
C THR A 171 -5.20 -21.98 26.78
N LYS A 172 -3.87 -22.10 26.63
CA LYS A 172 -3.02 -22.84 27.58
C LYS A 172 -2.92 -22.13 28.92
N GLU A 173 -2.81 -20.81 28.93
CA GLU A 173 -2.74 -19.99 30.15
C GLU A 173 -4.05 -20.07 30.95
N TYR A 174 -5.21 -19.94 30.28
CA TYR A 174 -6.53 -20.17 30.90
C TYR A 174 -6.66 -21.57 31.51
N LYS A 175 -6.20 -22.62 30.81
CA LYS A 175 -6.22 -24.00 31.34
C LYS A 175 -5.25 -24.19 32.50
N TYR A 176 -4.09 -23.54 32.47
CA TYR A 176 -3.10 -23.60 33.55
C TYR A 176 -3.58 -22.89 34.82
N HIS A 177 -4.32 -21.80 34.69
CA HIS A 177 -4.97 -21.12 35.82
C HIS A 177 -6.20 -21.89 36.35
N ALA A 178 -7.00 -22.50 35.47
CA ALA A 178 -8.12 -23.36 35.89
C ALA A 178 -7.65 -24.62 36.63
N GLY A 179 -6.53 -25.22 36.23
CA GLY A 179 -5.96 -26.40 36.90
C GLY A 179 -5.39 -26.15 38.30
N ARG A 180 -4.97 -24.91 38.60
CA ARG A 180 -4.45 -24.52 39.92
C ARG A 180 -5.53 -24.26 40.99
N ASN A 181 -6.78 -24.03 40.58
CA ASN A 181 -7.90 -23.79 41.50
C ASN A 181 -8.69 -25.07 41.88
N SER A 182 -8.18 -26.28 41.60
CA SER A 182 -8.89 -27.53 41.90
C SER A 182 -8.64 -28.13 43.30
N THR A 183 -8.04 -27.37 44.22
CA THR A 183 -7.93 -27.78 45.64
C THR A 183 -8.54 -26.71 46.56
N PHE A 184 -9.87 -26.63 46.57
CA PHE A 184 -10.60 -26.11 47.72
C PHE A 184 -11.67 -27.14 48.09
N GLN A 185 -11.35 -28.01 49.04
CA GLN A 185 -12.34 -28.79 49.78
C GLN A 185 -12.92 -27.86 50.86
N PRO A 186 -14.23 -27.55 50.87
CA PRO A 186 -14.84 -27.01 52.07
C PRO A 186 -15.06 -28.17 53.04
N THR A 187 -14.28 -28.16 54.11
CA THR A 187 -14.49 -28.99 55.30
C THR A 187 -15.78 -28.57 56.01
N ARG A 188 -16.60 -29.58 56.34
CA ARG A 188 -17.53 -29.70 57.48
C ARG A 188 -18.44 -28.52 57.88
N SER A 189 -19.74 -28.85 57.86
CA SER A 189 -20.73 -28.68 58.95
C SER A 189 -21.93 -27.80 58.59
N MET A 190 -22.98 -28.48 58.12
CA MET A 190 -24.35 -28.00 58.23
C MET A 190 -24.72 -27.88 59.71
N HIS A 191 -25.11 -26.70 60.18
CA HIS A 191 -26.08 -26.55 61.26
C HIS A 191 -27.04 -25.45 60.85
N TRP A 192 -28.26 -25.86 60.52
CA TRP A 192 -29.43 -25.00 60.41
C TRP A 192 -29.91 -24.65 61.81
N VAL A 193 -30.01 -23.37 62.15
CA VAL A 193 -30.95 -22.91 63.18
C VAL A 193 -31.73 -21.73 62.61
N ILE A 194 -33.04 -21.92 62.66
CA ILE A 194 -34.15 -21.15 62.12
C ILE A 194 -34.39 -19.91 62.99
N MET A 195 -34.61 -18.75 62.38
CA MET A 195 -35.79 -17.87 62.53
C MET A 195 -35.71 -16.69 61.55
#